data_AF-R5NIJ1-F1
#
_entry.id   AF-R5NIJ1-F1
#
_cell.length_a   1.000
_cell.length_b   1.000
_cell.length_c   1.000
_cell.angle_alpha   90.00
_cell.angle_beta   90.00
_cell.angle_gamma   90.00
#
_symmetry.space_group_name_H-M   'P 1'
#
loop_
_entity.id
_entity.type
_entity.pdbx_description
1 polymer ?
#
loop_
_entity_poly.entity_id
_entity_poly.type
_entity_poly.pdbx_seq_one_letter_code
_entity_poly.pdbx_strand_id
1 'polypeptide(L)'
;MPHSVFAPYTSITTNILFFDNTHPTEETWFYRLDMPEGYKNFSKTKPMKLEHFAPALEWWDNREEIEVDGFPKAKKYTVDEIAANGYNIDLCGFPHEEEEILDPMDLINQYQEKRASLNAEIDHVLEKITSMLGGN
;
A
#
# COMPACT_ATOMS: atom_id res chain seq x y z
N MET A 1 -3.82 9.66 1.33
CA MET A 1 -4.22 9.42 2.75
C MET A 1 -4.04 7.94 3.08
N PRO A 2 -3.82 7.57 4.35
CA PRO A 2 -3.67 6.17 4.72
C PRO A 2 -4.99 5.41 4.47
N HIS A 3 -4.91 4.07 4.47
CA HIS A 3 -6.07 3.23 4.24
C HIS A 3 -7.08 3.30 5.39
N SER A 4 -8.30 2.80 5.14
CA SER A 4 -9.39 2.71 6.10
C SER A 4 -9.86 4.05 6.69
N VAL A 5 -9.65 5.18 6.02
CA VAL A 5 -10.11 6.48 6.51
C VAL A 5 -11.63 6.62 6.46
N PHE A 6 -12.27 6.14 5.37
CA PHE A 6 -13.71 6.25 5.15
C PHE A 6 -14.43 4.91 5.31
N ALA A 7 -15.72 4.97 5.62
CA ALA A 7 -16.61 3.81 5.58
C ALA A 7 -17.11 3.57 4.13
N PRO A 8 -17.16 2.32 3.63
CA PRO A 8 -16.73 1.08 4.29
C PRO A 8 -15.20 1.05 4.47
N TYR A 9 -14.74 0.64 5.66
CA TYR A 9 -13.31 0.68 6.03
C TYR A 9 -12.51 -0.34 5.21
N THR A 10 -11.97 0.10 4.07
CA THR A 10 -11.21 -0.74 3.12
C THR A 10 -9.71 -0.47 3.17
N SER A 11 -8.92 -1.33 2.53
CA SER A 11 -7.48 -1.13 2.29
C SER A 11 -7.17 -0.07 1.22
N ILE A 12 -8.18 0.37 0.45
CA ILE A 12 -8.00 1.36 -0.61
C ILE A 12 -7.59 2.71 -0.01
N THR A 13 -6.56 3.33 -0.56
CA THR A 13 -6.10 4.67 -0.20
C THR A 13 -6.91 5.72 -0.96
N THR A 14 -7.03 6.92 -0.38
CA THR A 14 -7.81 8.02 -0.98
C THR A 14 -6.94 9.27 -1.06
N ASN A 15 -7.15 10.05 -2.12
CA ASN A 15 -6.45 11.31 -2.36
C ASN A 15 -7.42 12.49 -2.24
N ILE A 16 -6.89 13.65 -1.86
CA ILE A 16 -7.61 14.92 -1.87
C ILE A 16 -6.84 15.84 -2.80
N LEU A 17 -7.52 16.38 -3.81
CA LEU A 17 -6.92 17.29 -4.76
C LEU A 17 -7.29 18.72 -4.40
N PHE A 18 -6.28 19.59 -4.35
CA PHE A 18 -6.44 21.03 -4.18
C PHE A 18 -6.02 21.68 -5.49
N PHE A 19 -6.92 22.46 -6.07
CA PHE A 19 -6.68 23.20 -7.29
C PHE A 19 -7.46 24.51 -7.24
N ASP A 20 -6.94 25.52 -7.92
CA ASP A 20 -7.67 26.73 -8.24
C ASP A 20 -7.90 26.79 -9.76
N ASN A 21 -8.79 27.70 -10.17
CA ASN A 21 -9.13 27.92 -11.58
C ASN A 21 -8.59 29.26 -12.10
N THR A 22 -7.56 29.81 -11.46
CA THR A 22 -7.08 31.17 -11.73
C THR A 22 -5.97 31.20 -12.76
N HIS A 23 -5.16 30.14 -12.83
CA HIS A 23 -4.09 29.99 -13.82
C HIS A 23 -3.86 28.51 -14.18
N PRO A 24 -3.18 28.23 -15.30
CA PRO A 24 -2.71 26.88 -15.59
C PRO A 24 -1.80 26.35 -14.47
N THR A 25 -1.90 25.05 -14.18
CA THR A 25 -0.97 24.39 -13.26
C THR A 25 0.42 24.36 -13.89
N GLU A 26 1.42 24.83 -13.17
CA GLU A 26 2.84 24.75 -13.55
C GLU A 26 3.57 23.65 -12.76
N GLU A 27 3.24 23.55 -11.47
CA GLU A 27 3.83 22.62 -10.52
C GLU A 27 2.75 22.07 -9.60
N THR A 28 2.93 20.83 -9.14
CA THR A 28 2.04 20.16 -8.17
C THR A 28 2.86 19.60 -7.03
N TRP A 29 2.41 19.88 -5.80
CA TRP A 29 2.95 19.29 -4.59
C TRP A 29 2.16 18.05 -4.19
N PHE A 30 2.88 16.98 -3.88
CA PHE A 30 2.32 15.76 -3.32
C PHE A 30 2.74 15.63 -1.87
N TYR A 31 1.82 15.19 -1.01
CA TYR A 31 2.08 14.92 0.39
C TYR A 31 1.39 13.64 0.84
N ARG A 32 2.18 12.68 1.30
CA ARG A 32 1.71 11.43 1.88
C ARG A 32 1.43 11.62 3.36
N LEU A 33 0.15 11.68 3.70
CA LEU A 33 -0.29 11.59 5.09
C LEU A 33 -0.14 10.14 5.57
N ASP A 34 0.67 9.93 6.60
CA ASP A 34 0.95 8.60 7.15
C ASP A 34 -0.05 8.23 8.25
N MET A 35 -0.07 6.94 8.58
CA MET A 35 -0.83 6.44 9.71
C MET A 35 -0.26 7.03 11.02
N PRO A 36 -1.10 7.52 11.96
CA PRO A 36 -0.61 8.00 13.24
C PRO A 36 0.10 6.89 14.02
N GLU A 37 1.03 7.28 14.90
CA GLU A 37 1.75 6.33 15.73
C GLU A 37 0.79 5.44 16.55
N GLY A 38 1.05 4.12 16.53
CA GLY A 38 0.21 3.13 17.22
C GLY A 38 -1.11 2.78 16.51
N TYR A 39 -1.41 3.37 15.36
CA TYR A 39 -2.55 2.98 14.54
C TYR A 39 -2.12 1.97 13.48
N LYS A 40 -2.85 0.86 13.38
CA LYS A 40 -2.76 -0.06 12.23
C LYS A 40 -3.77 0.27 11.15
N ASN A 41 -4.97 0.71 11.56
CA ASN A 41 -6.06 1.10 10.70
C ASN A 41 -7.02 2.02 11.46
N PHE A 42 -7.75 2.87 10.73
CA PHE A 42 -8.91 3.57 11.29
C PHE A 42 -10.14 2.66 11.28
N SER A 43 -11.09 2.94 12.17
CA SER A 43 -12.32 2.18 12.33
C SER A 43 -13.42 3.03 12.96
N LYS A 44 -14.62 2.46 13.13
CA LYS A 44 -15.74 3.15 13.78
C LYS A 44 -15.41 3.62 15.19
N THR A 45 -14.64 2.84 15.94
CA THR A 45 -14.26 3.16 17.34
C THR A 45 -12.94 3.92 17.43
N LYS A 46 -12.17 3.98 16.33
CA LYS A 46 -10.92 4.72 16.20
C LYS A 46 -10.94 5.52 14.89
N PRO A 47 -11.76 6.58 14.79
CA PRO A 47 -11.90 7.34 13.55
C PRO A 47 -10.68 8.22 13.31
N MET A 48 -10.55 8.69 12.08
CA MET A 48 -9.63 9.78 11.78
C MET A 48 -10.11 11.08 12.44
N LYS A 49 -9.18 11.87 12.95
CA LYS A 49 -9.43 13.13 13.64
C LYS A 49 -8.56 14.23 13.06
N LEU A 50 -8.91 15.48 13.34
CA LEU A 50 -8.16 16.64 12.88
C LEU A 50 -6.70 16.63 13.35
N GLU A 51 -6.44 16.16 14.57
CA GLU A 51 -5.08 16.03 15.14
C GLU A 51 -4.14 15.18 14.27
N HIS A 52 -4.68 14.21 13.52
CA HIS A 52 -3.87 13.38 12.61
C HIS A 52 -3.38 14.15 11.37
N PHE A 53 -3.95 15.32 11.06
CA PHE A 53 -3.52 16.18 9.96
C PHE A 53 -2.49 17.23 10.40
N ALA A 54 -2.16 17.35 11.68
CA ALA A 54 -1.24 18.37 12.18
C ALA A 54 0.09 18.43 11.39
N PRO A 55 0.76 17.29 11.08
CA PRO A 55 2.00 17.33 10.29
C PRO A 55 1.81 17.86 8.87
N ALA A 56 0.65 17.60 8.25
CA ALA A 56 0.35 18.10 6.91
C ALA A 56 0.02 19.59 6.92
N LEU A 57 -0.68 20.06 7.96
CA LEU A 57 -1.01 21.47 8.15
C LEU A 57 0.24 22.31 8.44
N GLU A 58 1.13 21.83 9.30
CA GLU A 58 2.41 22.50 9.58
C GLU A 58 3.30 22.59 8.33
N TRP A 59 3.31 21.53 7.51
CA TRP A 59 4.05 21.52 6.25
C TRP A 59 3.40 22.38 5.15
N TRP A 60 2.09 22.62 5.20
CA TRP A 60 1.33 23.23 4.11
C TRP A 60 1.83 24.63 3.70
N ASP A 61 2.18 25.45 4.70
CA ASP A 61 2.64 26.83 4.52
C ASP A 61 4.18 26.93 4.39
N ASN A 62 4.91 25.84 4.66
CA ASN A 62 6.36 25.74 4.50
C ASN A 62 6.73 24.44 3.77
N ARG A 63 6.30 24.33 2.52
CA ARG A 63 6.45 23.10 1.73
C ARG A 63 7.91 22.84 1.40
N GLU A 64 8.40 21.73 1.92
CA GLU A 64 9.74 21.21 1.65
C GLU A 64 9.64 19.76 1.16
N GLU A 65 10.65 19.31 0.42
CA GLU A 65 10.73 17.89 0.07
C GLU A 65 11.03 17.06 1.32
N ILE A 66 10.34 15.92 1.45
CA ILE A 66 10.54 14.99 2.57
C ILE A 66 10.72 13.59 1.99
N GLU A 67 11.81 12.94 2.40
CA GLU A 67 12.11 11.54 2.09
C GLU A 67 12.11 10.73 3.39
N VAL A 68 11.45 9.56 3.37
CA VAL A 68 11.41 8.61 4.49
C VAL A 68 11.74 7.24 3.95
N ASP A 69 12.76 6.60 4.52
CA ASP A 69 13.24 5.26 4.14
C ASP A 69 13.58 5.12 2.65
N GLY A 70 14.10 6.19 2.02
CA GLY A 70 14.44 6.20 0.59
C GLY A 70 13.25 6.44 -0.35
N PHE A 71 12.06 6.70 0.20
CA PHE A 71 10.85 6.98 -0.58
C PHE A 71 10.34 8.40 -0.33
N PRO A 72 9.91 9.13 -1.39
CA PRO A 72 9.37 10.47 -1.23
C PRO A 72 8.04 10.45 -0.46
N LYS A 73 8.01 11.13 0.68
CA LYS A 73 6.78 11.42 1.44
C LYS A 73 6.15 12.71 0.94
N ALA A 74 6.95 13.72 0.61
CA ALA A 74 6.47 14.96 0.03
C ALA A 74 7.44 15.45 -1.03
N LYS A 75 6.94 15.78 -2.23
CA LYS A 75 7.78 16.25 -3.33
C LYS A 75 6.98 17.10 -4.30
N LYS A 76 7.67 18.06 -4.94
CA LYS A 76 7.13 18.89 -6.00
C LYS A 76 7.48 18.30 -7.36
N TYR A 77 6.51 18.30 -8.26
CA TYR A 77 6.71 17.89 -9.64
C TYR A 77 6.17 18.95 -10.58
N THR A 78 6.91 19.21 -11.65
CA THR A 78 6.49 20.06 -12.76
C THR A 78 5.49 19.31 -13.65
N VAL A 79 4.72 20.06 -14.44
CA VAL A 79 3.79 19.47 -15.42
C VAL A 79 4.53 18.60 -16.44
N ASP A 80 5.74 19.00 -16.85
CA ASP A 80 6.53 18.24 -17.81
C ASP A 80 6.97 16.88 -17.24
N GLU A 81 7.36 16.81 -15.97
CA GLU A 81 7.67 15.54 -15.29
C GLU A 81 6.43 14.64 -15.18
N ILE A 82 5.27 15.21 -14.84
CA ILE A 82 4.01 14.47 -14.77
C ILE A 82 3.61 13.94 -16.16
N ALA A 83 3.76 14.77 -17.20
CA ALA A 83 3.47 14.37 -18.57
C ALA A 83 4.43 13.27 -19.06
N ALA A 84 5.72 13.38 -18.74
CA ALA A 84 6.72 12.37 -19.04
C ALA A 84 6.42 11.04 -18.33
N ASN A 85 5.79 11.08 -17.16
CA ASN A 85 5.29 9.91 -16.42
C ASN A 85 3.91 9.42 -16.89
N GLY A 86 3.43 9.86 -18.07
CA GLY A 86 2.14 9.44 -18.62
C GLY A 86 0.93 9.94 -17.83
N TYR A 87 1.05 11.10 -17.17
CA TYR A 87 0.06 11.66 -16.26
C TYR A 87 -0.29 10.75 -15.07
N ASN A 88 0.59 9.82 -14.72
CA ASN A 88 0.48 9.07 -13.48
C ASN A 88 0.93 9.94 -12.30
N ILE A 89 -0.01 10.24 -11.42
CA ILE A 89 0.16 11.10 -10.24
C ILE A 89 0.32 10.31 -8.94
N ASP A 90 0.61 9.01 -9.01
CA ASP A 90 0.97 8.18 -7.86
C ASP A 90 2.47 8.32 -7.51
N LEU A 91 2.88 9.53 -7.10
CA LEU A 91 4.29 9.93 -7.00
C LEU A 91 4.86 9.95 -5.56
N CYS A 92 3.99 9.93 -4.55
CA CYS A 92 4.36 9.87 -3.12
C CYS A 92 3.51 8.80 -2.41
N GLY A 93 3.52 7.59 -2.97
CA GLY A 93 2.78 6.44 -2.46
C GLY A 93 3.33 5.92 -1.12
N PHE A 94 2.56 5.02 -0.50
CA PHE A 94 3.12 4.20 0.57
C PHE A 94 4.09 3.19 -0.04
N PRO A 95 5.18 2.82 0.65
CA PRO A 95 6.00 1.70 0.21
C PRO A 95 5.10 0.46 0.12
N HIS A 96 4.97 -0.10 -1.07
CA HIS A 96 4.35 -1.39 -1.27
C HIS A 96 5.46 -2.37 -1.61
N GLU A 97 5.42 -3.55 -1.00
CA GLU A 97 6.09 -4.70 -1.61
C GLU A 97 5.28 -5.01 -2.87
N GLU A 98 5.88 -4.77 -4.04
CA GLU A 98 5.32 -5.29 -5.27
C GLU A 98 5.38 -6.81 -5.20
N GLU A 99 4.21 -7.45 -5.14
CA GLU A 99 4.15 -8.89 -5.38
C GLU A 99 4.58 -9.12 -6.83
N GLU A 100 5.65 -9.90 -7.00
CA GLU A 100 6.12 -10.30 -8.33
C GLU A 100 4.98 -11.04 -9.05
N ILE A 101 4.39 -10.39 -10.05
CA ILE A 101 3.38 -11.02 -10.90
C ILE A 101 4.12 -11.96 -11.85
N LEU A 102 4.22 -13.22 -11.46
CA LEU A 102 4.77 -14.29 -12.30
C LEU A 102 3.98 -14.41 -13.60
N ASP A 103 4.65 -14.80 -14.69
CA ASP A 103 3.97 -15.21 -15.91
C ASP A 103 2.95 -16.34 -15.58
N PRO A 104 1.77 -16.38 -16.22
CA PRO A 104 0.76 -17.39 -15.92
C PRO A 104 1.30 -18.82 -15.90
N MET A 105 2.27 -19.15 -16.76
CA MET A 105 2.85 -20.49 -16.79
C MET A 105 3.78 -20.76 -15.60
N ASP A 106 4.57 -19.77 -15.19
CA ASP A 106 5.44 -19.86 -14.02
C ASP A 106 4.62 -19.98 -12.73
N LEU A 107 3.52 -19.22 -12.63
CA LEU A 107 2.59 -19.34 -11.51
C LEU A 107 1.96 -20.73 -11.42
N ILE A 108 1.56 -21.31 -12.56
CA ILE A 108 1.00 -22.67 -12.61
C ILE A 108 2.04 -23.71 -12.17
N ASN A 109 3.28 -23.60 -12.65
CA ASN A 109 4.36 -24.52 -12.29
C ASN A 109 4.66 -24.48 -10.78
N GLN A 110 4.84 -23.28 -10.22
CA GLN A 110 5.06 -23.10 -8.79
C GLN A 110 3.89 -23.64 -7.95
N TYR A 111 2.65 -23.42 -8.40
CA TYR A 111 1.47 -23.96 -7.74
C TYR A 111 1.48 -25.50 -7.74
N GLN A 112 1.82 -26.14 -8.86
CA GLN A 112 1.88 -27.60 -8.97
C GLN A 112 2.97 -28.19 -8.07
N GLU A 113 4.16 -27.61 -8.04
CA GLU A 113 5.26 -28.04 -7.17
C GLU A 113 4.89 -27.94 -5.69
N LYS A 114 4.36 -26.79 -5.28
CA LYS A 114 3.95 -26.56 -3.88
C LYS A 114 2.84 -27.51 -3.46
N ARG A 115 1.89 -27.79 -4.35
CA ARG A 115 0.82 -28.76 -4.12
C ARG A 115 1.36 -30.19 -3.99
N ALA A 116 2.31 -30.60 -4.82
CA ALA A 116 2.93 -31.92 -4.74
C ALA A 116 3.68 -32.11 -3.41
N SER A 117 4.45 -31.11 -2.98
CA SER A 117 5.15 -31.14 -1.70
C SER A 117 4.20 -31.23 -0.51
N LEU A 118 3.13 -30.43 -0.50
CA LEU A 118 2.13 -30.45 0.57
C LEU A 118 1.37 -31.78 0.63
N ASN A 119 1.02 -32.36 -0.52
CA ASN A 119 0.38 -33.67 -0.56
C ASN A 119 1.29 -34.77 0.01
N ALA A 120 2.58 -34.75 -0.32
CA ALA A 120 3.53 -35.71 0.24
C ALA A 120 3.64 -35.58 1.76
N GLU A 121 3.59 -34.36 2.29
CA GLU A 121 3.57 -34.11 3.74
C GLU A 121 2.27 -34.59 4.39
N ILE A 122 1.12 -34.35 3.76
CA ILE A 122 -0.19 -34.87 4.19
C ILE A 122 -0.16 -36.38 4.24
N ASP A 123 0.30 -37.05 3.18
CA ASP A 123 0.37 -38.50 3.09
C ASP A 123 1.28 -39.07 4.18
N HIS A 124 2.45 -38.47 4.41
CA HIS A 124 3.34 -38.86 5.49
C HIS A 124 2.66 -38.73 6.88
N VAL A 125 1.98 -37.61 7.14
CA VAL A 125 1.28 -37.40 8.41
C VAL A 125 0.14 -38.40 8.59
N LEU A 126 -0.61 -38.70 7.52
CA LEU A 126 -1.69 -39.69 7.53
C LEU A 126 -1.17 -41.11 7.78
N GLU A 127 -0.04 -41.50 7.16
CA GLU A 127 0.61 -42.79 7.44
C GLU A 127 1.00 -42.90 8.91
N LYS A 128 1.60 -41.84 9.46
CA LYS A 128 2.01 -41.80 10.87
C LYS A 128 0.82 -41.94 11.81
N ILE A 129 -0.28 -41.23 11.54
CA ILE A 129 -1.52 -41.32 12.32
C ILE A 129 -2.12 -42.73 12.20
N THR A 130 -2.19 -43.29 11.00
CA THR A 130 -2.75 -44.63 10.74
C THR A 130 -1.97 -45.72 11.47
N SER A 131 -0.63 -45.63 11.44
CA SER A 131 0.26 -46.52 12.21
C SER A 131 0.04 -46.43 13.71
N MET A 132 -0.16 -45.21 14.26
CA MET A 132 -0.44 -45.02 15.69
C MET A 132 -1.81 -45.57 16.12
N LEU A 133 -2.80 -45.55 15.22
CA LEU A 133 -4.15 -46.05 15.48
C LEU A 133 -4.28 -47.58 15.32
N GLY A 134 -3.21 -48.27 14.89
CA GLY A 134 -3.21 -49.73 14.73
C GLY A 134 -4.01 -50.24 13.54
N GLY A 135 -4.27 -49.39 12.54
CA GLY A 135 -4.79 -49.84 11.25
C GLY A 135 -3.67 -50.50 10.44
N ASN A 136 -3.94 -51.69 9.90
CA ASN A 136 -3.02 -52.53 9.11
C ASN A 136 -2.11 -51.74 8.15
#